data_AF-A0A975VZF2-F1
#
_entry.id   AF-A0A975VZF2-F1
#
_cell.length_a   1.000
_cell.length_b   1.000
_cell.length_c   1.000
_cell.angle_alpha   90.00
_cell.angle_beta   90.00
_cell.angle_gamma   90.00
#
_symmetry.space_group_name_H-M   'P 1'
#
loop_
_entity.id
_entity.type
_entity.pdbx_description
1 polymer ?
#
loop_
_entity_poly.entity_id
_entity_poly.type
_entity_poly.pdbx_seq_one_letter_code
_entity_poly.pdbx_strand_id
1 'polypeptide(L)'
;MLGPVVDMSTVERCNALIDDALAKGASLVCGGKADSTLMPATLLDHVTADMRIFRDESFGPVKPIVRVKDIEAAIACANDNEYGLSAAVFGRDVARRMP
;
A
#
# COMPACT_ATOMS: atom_id res chain seq x y z
N MET A 1 6.55 -13.99 -12.63
CA MET A 1 7.89 -13.40 -12.42
C MET A 1 7.74 -11.89 -12.58
N LEU A 2 8.18 -11.09 -11.60
CA LEU A 2 8.16 -9.64 -11.72
C LEU A 2 9.41 -9.19 -12.49
N GLY A 3 9.23 -8.23 -13.41
CA GLY A 3 10.34 -7.57 -14.08
C GLY A 3 11.11 -6.66 -13.10
N PRO A 4 12.36 -6.30 -13.42
CA PRO A 4 13.12 -5.37 -12.60
C PRO A 4 12.48 -3.98 -12.62
N VAL A 5 12.60 -3.25 -11.50
CA VAL A 5 12.34 -1.81 -11.48
C VAL A 5 13.43 -1.06 -12.26
N VAL A 6 13.16 0.20 -12.62
CA VAL A 6 14.01 0.99 -13.52
C VAL A 6 15.44 1.18 -13.02
N ASP A 7 15.61 1.40 -11.71
CA ASP A 7 16.91 1.72 -11.09
C ASP A 7 16.93 1.42 -9.58
N MET A 8 18.11 1.56 -8.99
CA MET A 8 18.28 1.41 -7.53
C MET A 8 17.62 2.54 -6.73
N SER A 9 17.42 3.73 -7.30
CA SER A 9 16.73 4.82 -6.61
C SER A 9 15.27 4.45 -6.29
N THR A 10 14.63 3.69 -7.19
CA THR A 10 13.29 3.12 -6.98
C THR A 10 13.30 2.07 -5.86
N VAL A 11 14.35 1.25 -5.79
CA VAL A 11 14.53 0.25 -4.72
C VAL A 11 14.68 0.92 -3.36
N GLU A 12 15.55 1.94 -3.26
CA GLU A 12 15.78 2.71 -2.04
C GLU A 12 14.50 3.40 -1.55
N ARG A 13 13.75 4.04 -2.47
CA ARG A 13 12.45 4.64 -2.16
C ARG A 13 11.47 3.60 -1.61
N CYS A 14 11.32 2.46 -2.29
CA CYS A 14 10.43 1.39 -1.84
C CYS A 14 10.82 0.84 -0.47
N ASN A 15 12.12 0.62 -0.25
CA ASN A 15 12.66 0.17 1.03
C ASN A 15 12.39 1.17 2.15
N ALA A 16 12.54 2.47 1.89
CA ALA A 16 12.23 3.51 2.87
C ALA A 16 10.74 3.57 3.22
N LEU A 17 9.84 3.31 2.26
CA LEU A 17 8.40 3.22 2.51
C LEU A 17 8.05 2.00 3.36
N ILE A 18 8.71 0.85 3.13
CA ILE A 18 8.55 -0.35 3.95
C ILE A 18 9.03 -0.07 5.38
N ASP A 19 10.22 0.53 5.55
CA ASP A 19 10.77 0.84 6.86
C ASP A 19 9.86 1.80 7.65
N ASP A 20 9.37 2.87 7.01
CA ASP A 20 8.45 3.83 7.63
C ASP A 20 7.15 3.17 8.12
N ALA A 21 6.54 2.33 7.27
CA ALA A 21 5.30 1.65 7.61
C ALA A 21 5.51 0.67 8.77
N LEU A 22 6.58 -0.13 8.75
CA LEU A 22 6.89 -1.08 9.83
C LEU A 22 7.19 -0.35 11.14
N ALA A 23 7.93 0.77 11.10
CA ALA A 23 8.21 1.58 12.28
C ALA A 23 6.94 2.18 12.91
N LYS A 24 5.89 2.39 12.11
CA LYS A 24 4.59 2.91 12.54
C LYS A 24 3.55 1.83 12.82
N GLY A 25 3.94 0.56 12.84
CA GLY A 25 3.08 -0.56 13.25
C GLY A 25 2.36 -1.29 12.12
N ALA A 26 2.70 -1.05 10.86
CA ALA A 26 2.27 -1.92 9.77
C ALA A 26 2.84 -3.33 9.94
N SER A 27 2.17 -4.32 9.35
CA SER A 27 2.60 -5.71 9.34
C SER A 27 3.03 -6.13 7.94
N LEU A 28 4.23 -6.70 7.81
CA LEU A 28 4.68 -7.32 6.55
C LEU A 28 3.97 -8.67 6.36
N VAL A 29 3.14 -8.77 5.32
CA VAL A 29 2.40 -10.02 5.00
C VAL A 29 3.25 -10.93 4.13
N CYS A 30 3.94 -10.37 3.14
CA CYS A 30 4.84 -11.10 2.24
C CYS A 30 5.84 -10.14 1.59
N GLY A 31 6.89 -10.70 0.97
CA GLY A 31 7.94 -9.93 0.30
C GLY A 31 8.87 -9.27 1.31
N GLY A 32 9.20 -8.00 1.06
CA GLY A 32 10.07 -7.20 1.91
C GLY A 32 11.05 -6.36 1.11
N LYS A 33 12.13 -5.94 1.78
CA LYS A 33 13.16 -5.11 1.17
C LYS A 33 13.92 -5.88 0.09
N ALA A 34 14.44 -5.13 -0.87
CA ALA A 34 15.32 -5.65 -1.91
C ALA A 34 16.68 -4.93 -1.91
N ASP A 35 17.71 -5.63 -2.34
CA ASP A 35 19.08 -5.13 -2.53
C ASP A 35 19.45 -4.97 -4.02
N SER A 36 18.53 -5.31 -4.91
CA SER A 36 18.67 -5.21 -6.36
C SER A 36 17.38 -4.73 -7.01
N THR A 37 17.43 -4.42 -8.31
CA THR A 37 16.25 -4.00 -9.08
C THR A 37 15.19 -5.09 -9.21
N LEU A 38 15.51 -6.35 -8.88
CA LEU A 38 14.54 -7.44 -8.79
C LEU A 38 13.86 -7.43 -7.41
N MET A 39 12.83 -6.59 -7.28
CA MET A 39 12.07 -6.48 -6.03
C MET A 39 10.99 -7.56 -5.91
N PRO A 40 10.80 -8.16 -4.72
CA PRO A 40 9.69 -9.08 -4.48
C PRO A 40 8.36 -8.33 -4.40
N ALA A 41 7.27 -9.02 -4.76
CA ALA A 41 5.92 -8.53 -4.46
C ALA A 41 5.75 -8.39 -2.95
N THR A 42 5.52 -7.18 -2.47
CA THR A 42 5.50 -6.82 -1.05
C THR A 42 4.15 -6.27 -0.65
N LEU A 43 3.57 -6.85 0.40
CA LEU A 43 2.30 -6.42 0.97
C LEU A 43 2.46 -5.99 2.42
N LEU A 44 1.95 -4.80 2.74
CA LEU A 44 1.92 -4.25 4.10
C LEU A 44 0.47 -4.14 4.55
N ASP A 45 0.12 -4.77 5.66
CA ASP A 45 -1.20 -4.70 6.28
C ASP A 45 -1.21 -3.76 7.49
N HIS A 46 -2.42 -3.34 7.91
CA HIS A 46 -2.64 -2.36 8.96
C HIS A 46 -2.01 -0.99 8.65
N VAL A 47 -2.01 -0.60 7.37
CA VAL A 47 -1.51 0.72 6.96
C VAL A 47 -2.48 1.82 7.38
N THR A 48 -1.94 2.89 7.95
CA THR A 48 -2.68 4.07 8.45
C THR A 48 -2.29 5.33 7.68
N ALA A 49 -3.09 6.39 7.78
CA ALA A 49 -2.86 7.67 7.08
C ALA A 49 -1.59 8.43 7.52
N ASP A 50 -0.98 8.02 8.64
CA ASP A 50 0.28 8.56 9.16
C ASP A 50 1.51 7.92 8.48
N MET A 51 1.32 6.81 7.77
CA MET A 51 2.41 6.12 7.06
C MET A 51 2.63 6.73 5.70
N ARG A 52 3.89 6.89 5.31
CA ARG A 52 4.24 7.49 4.02
C ARG A 52 3.67 6.69 2.86
N ILE A 53 3.68 5.37 2.93
CA ILE A 53 3.14 4.51 1.86
C ILE A 53 1.63 4.68 1.63
N PHE A 54 0.91 5.35 2.52
CA PHE A 54 -0.49 5.72 2.31
C PHE A 54 -0.64 6.86 1.30
N ARG A 55 0.33 7.80 1.25
CA ARG A 55 0.28 9.03 0.44
C ARG A 55 1.29 9.02 -0.72
N ASP A 56 2.48 8.49 -0.46
CA ASP A 56 3.58 8.42 -1.40
C ASP A 56 3.40 7.21 -2.32
N GLU A 57 3.40 7.44 -3.64
CA GLU A 57 3.36 6.36 -4.60
C GLU A 57 4.70 5.58 -4.62
N SER A 58 4.62 4.26 -4.42
CA SER A 58 5.82 3.40 -4.40
C SER A 58 6.49 3.27 -5.77
N PHE A 59 5.71 3.30 -6.86
CA PHE A 59 6.14 3.00 -8.25
C PHE A 59 6.94 1.69 -8.37
N GLY A 60 6.73 0.77 -7.43
CA GLY A 60 7.36 -0.54 -7.36
C GLY A 60 6.35 -1.58 -6.88
N PRO A 61 6.77 -2.86 -6.76
CA PRO A 61 5.88 -3.95 -6.38
C PRO A 61 5.59 -3.98 -4.87
N VAL A 62 5.37 -2.82 -4.25
CA VAL A 62 5.02 -2.66 -2.83
C VAL A 62 3.62 -2.05 -2.73
N LYS A 63 2.67 -2.74 -2.07
CA LYS A 63 1.28 -2.28 -1.93
C LYS A 63 0.78 -2.29 -0.48
N PRO A 64 0.13 -1.20 -0.02
CA PRO A 64 -0.50 -1.13 1.29
C PRO A 64 -1.90 -1.75 1.30
N ILE A 65 -2.30 -2.29 2.45
CA ILE A 65 -3.66 -2.71 2.77
C ILE A 65 -4.15 -1.81 3.91
N VAL A 66 -5.18 -1.04 3.62
CA VAL A 66 -5.83 -0.14 4.58
C VAL A 66 -7.16 -0.75 5.02
N ARG A 67 -7.40 -0.75 6.33
CA ARG A 67 -8.61 -1.30 6.94
C ARG A 67 -9.55 -0.16 7.30
N VAL A 68 -10.77 -0.23 6.79
CA VAL A 68 -11.84 0.75 7.05
C VAL A 68 -13.01 0.05 7.73
N LYS A 69 -13.66 0.75 8.67
CA LYS A 69 -14.70 0.17 9.53
C LYS A 69 -16.06 0.07 8.83
N ASP A 70 -16.36 1.02 7.95
CA ASP A 70 -17.62 1.13 7.23
C ASP A 70 -17.41 1.81 5.85
N ILE A 71 -18.48 1.88 5.07
CA ILE A 71 -18.46 2.41 3.70
C ILE A 71 -18.17 3.91 3.70
N GLU A 72 -18.70 4.67 4.66
CA GLU A 72 -18.44 6.12 4.75
C GLU A 72 -16.96 6.40 5.03
N ALA A 73 -16.35 5.63 5.93
CA ALA A 73 -14.91 5.66 6.18
C ALA A 73 -14.10 5.20 4.96
N ALA A 74 -14.64 4.27 4.15
CA ALA A 74 -14.02 3.86 2.89
C ALA A 74 -14.03 4.99 1.85
N ILE A 75 -15.16 5.70 1.72
CA ILE A 75 -15.31 6.87 0.85
C ILE A 75 -14.38 7.99 1.32
N ALA A 76 -14.35 8.28 2.62
CA ALA A 76 -13.44 9.26 3.20
C ALA A 76 -11.97 8.87 2.94
N CYS A 77 -11.60 7.62 3.18
CA CYS A 77 -10.24 7.10 2.92
C CYS A 77 -9.85 7.16 1.43
N ALA A 78 -10.80 6.94 0.52
CA ALA A 78 -10.56 7.06 -0.92
C ALA A 78 -10.43 8.52 -1.37
N ASN A 79 -11.19 9.43 -0.74
CA ASN A 79 -11.18 10.86 -1.04
C ASN A 79 -10.02 11.61 -0.37
N ASP A 80 -9.44 11.07 0.71
CA ASP A 80 -8.32 11.67 1.46
C ASP A 80 -6.94 11.37 0.80
N ASN A 81 -6.92 11.17 -0.51
CA ASN A 81 -5.69 10.96 -1.28
C ASN A 81 -5.69 11.81 -2.55
N GLU A 82 -4.64 12.58 -2.77
CA GLU A 82 -4.47 13.50 -3.91
C GLU A 82 -4.26 12.74 -5.25
N TYR A 83 -4.13 11.41 -5.18
CA TYR A 83 -3.93 10.49 -6.31
C TYR A 83 -4.97 9.36 -6.31
N GLY A 84 -6.26 9.71 -6.44
CA GLY A 84 -7.38 8.77 -6.52
C GLY A 84 -7.41 7.93 -7.80
N LEU A 85 -6.41 7.07 -8.04
CA LEU A 85 -6.33 6.25 -9.27
C LEU A 85 -7.01 4.87 -9.13
N SER A 86 -7.02 4.24 -7.95
CA SER A 86 -7.77 3.00 -7.66
C SER A 86 -7.81 2.66 -6.17
N ALA A 87 -9.00 2.39 -5.62
CA ALA A 87 -9.21 1.89 -4.27
C ALA A 87 -9.98 0.56 -4.32
N ALA A 88 -9.55 -0.43 -3.53
CA ALA A 88 -10.26 -1.70 -3.38
C ALA A 88 -10.75 -1.84 -1.93
N VAL A 89 -12.06 -1.91 -1.74
CA VAL A 89 -12.71 -2.04 -0.43
C VAL A 89 -13.10 -3.50 -0.21
N PHE A 90 -12.58 -4.12 0.85
CA PHE A 90 -12.93 -5.49 1.23
C PHE A 90 -13.75 -5.47 2.53
N GLY A 91 -15.06 -5.62 2.41
CA GLY A 91 -16.00 -5.81 3.51
C GLY A 91 -16.56 -7.23 3.51
N ARG A 92 -16.96 -7.74 4.68
CA ARG A 92 -17.58 -9.07 4.82
C ARG A 92 -19.04 -9.10 4.32
N ASP A 93 -19.56 -7.98 3.86
CA ASP A 93 -20.95 -7.80 3.44
C ASP A 93 -21.03 -7.53 1.93
N VAL A 94 -21.19 -8.61 1.17
CA VAL A 94 -21.25 -8.61 -0.31
C VAL A 94 -22.61 -8.08 -0.81
N ALA A 95 -23.57 -7.84 0.08
CA ALA A 95 -24.97 -7.59 -0.26
C ALA A 95 -25.32 -6.11 -0.48
N ARG A 96 -24.36 -5.18 -0.37
CA ARG A 96 -24.66 -3.74 -0.49
C ARG A 96 -23.81 -3.06 -1.55
N ARG A 97 -23.89 -3.59 -2.76
CA ARG A 97 -23.53 -2.88 -4.00
C ARG A 97 -24.64 -1.85 -4.26
N MET A 98 -24.30 -0.57 -4.27
CA MET A 98 -25.22 0.55 -4.51
C MET A 98 -25.97 0.43 -5.85
N PRO A 99 -27.12 1.10 -6.06
CA PRO A 99 -27.59 1.40 -7.42
C PRO A 99 -26.56 2.26 -8.18
#